data_AF-A0A7I8KCZ6-F1
#
_entry.id   AF-A0A7I8KCZ6-F1
#
_cell.length_a   1.000
_cell.length_b   1.000
_cell.length_c   1.000
_cell.angle_alpha   90.00
_cell.angle_beta   90.00
_cell.angle_gamma   90.00
#
_symmetry.space_group_name_H-M   'P 1'
#
loop_
_entity.id
_entity.type
_entity.pdbx_description
1 polymer ?
#
loop_
_entity_poly.entity_id
_entity_poly.type
_entity_poly.pdbx_seq_one_letter_code
_entity_poly.pdbx_strand_id
1 'polypeptide(L)'
;MDCLGYVSAGSEADQPDDSCCEGVLAAAQLGLPCLCEALHEAAFMNVNLNISRAARLAAACHVYVPPSTSCNVKSEVGQESGRGVSSS
;
A
#
# COMPACT_ATOMS: atom_id res chain seq x y z
N MET A 1 12.18 -0.50 -10.29
CA MET A 1 11.18 -1.14 -9.41
C MET A 1 9.82 -0.84 -10.01
N ASP A 2 9.28 -1.78 -10.78
CA ASP A 2 7.99 -1.58 -11.45
C ASP A 2 6.95 -2.51 -10.79
N CYS A 3 6.17 -1.93 -9.88
CA CYS A 3 5.06 -2.65 -9.23
C CYS A 3 3.75 -2.47 -9.98
N LEU A 4 3.68 -1.48 -10.88
CA LEU A 4 2.48 -1.11 -11.61
C LEU A 4 1.96 -2.28 -12.45
N GLY A 5 2.86 -3.05 -13.05
CA GLY A 5 2.53 -4.27 -13.77
C GLY A 5 1.65 -5.25 -12.98
N TYR A 6 1.71 -5.29 -11.64
CA TYR A 6 0.85 -6.13 -10.80
C TYR A 6 -0.33 -5.36 -10.18
N VAL A 7 -0.08 -4.15 -9.69
CA VAL A 7 -1.10 -3.38 -8.95
C VAL A 7 -2.11 -2.67 -9.85
N SER A 8 -1.85 -2.55 -11.16
CA SER A 8 -2.80 -1.96 -12.10
C SER A 8 -4.05 -2.82 -12.32
N ALA A 9 -5.18 -2.16 -12.52
CA ALA A 9 -6.43 -2.83 -12.87
C ALA A 9 -6.36 -3.38 -14.30
N GLY A 10 -6.82 -4.62 -14.47
CA GLY A 10 -6.70 -5.35 -15.74
C GLY A 10 -5.35 -6.03 -15.97
N SER A 11 -4.42 -5.94 -15.01
CA SER A 11 -3.15 -6.67 -15.09
C SER A 11 -3.37 -8.19 -15.07
N GLU A 12 -2.70 -8.89 -15.97
CA GLU A 12 -2.63 -10.36 -16.03
C GLU A 12 -1.51 -10.94 -15.17
N ALA A 13 -0.75 -10.09 -14.46
CA ALA A 13 0.28 -10.56 -13.55
C ALA A 13 -0.35 -11.16 -12.28
N ASP A 14 -0.11 -12.45 -12.07
CA ASP A 14 -0.55 -13.18 -10.86
C ASP A 14 0.34 -12.89 -9.65
N GLN A 15 1.58 -12.46 -9.88
CA GLN A 15 2.58 -12.18 -8.84
C GLN A 15 3.38 -10.91 -9.18
N PRO A 16 3.82 -10.16 -8.16
CA PRO A 16 4.77 -9.07 -8.35
C PRO A 16 6.15 -9.59 -8.73
N ASP A 17 6.89 -8.77 -9.46
CA ASP A 17 8.29 -9.06 -9.83
C ASP A 17 9.22 -8.95 -8.62
N ASP A 18 10.34 -9.68 -8.60
CA ASP A 18 11.30 -9.64 -7.49
C ASP A 18 11.78 -8.21 -7.19
N SER A 19 12.05 -7.44 -8.25
CA SER A 19 12.45 -6.03 -8.14
C SER A 19 11.36 -5.14 -7.53
N CYS A 20 10.09 -5.52 -7.67
CA CYS A 20 8.98 -4.85 -6.99
C CYS A 20 8.98 -5.22 -5.50
N CYS A 21 9.17 -6.50 -5.17
CA CYS A 21 9.20 -6.97 -3.79
C CYS A 21 10.37 -6.43 -2.99
N GLU A 22 11.56 -6.30 -3.59
CA GLU A 22 12.70 -5.62 -2.96
C GLU A 22 12.38 -4.17 -2.61
N GLY A 23 11.63 -3.46 -3.47
CA GLY A 23 11.17 -2.11 -3.21
C GLY A 23 10.18 -2.01 -2.06
N VAL A 24 9.21 -2.93 -2.01
CA VAL A 24 8.23 -3.03 -0.91
C VAL A 24 8.92 -3.37 0.41
N LEU A 25 9.88 -4.30 0.38
CA LEU A 25 10.66 -4.69 1.54
C LEU A 25 11.50 -3.52 2.06
N ALA A 26 12.19 -2.79 1.18
CA ALA A 26 12.95 -1.60 1.56
C ALA A 26 12.04 -0.52 2.17
N ALA A 27 10.88 -0.27 1.57
CA ALA A 27 9.90 0.68 2.09
C ALA A 27 9.33 0.25 3.46
N ALA A 28 9.06 -1.04 3.65
CA ALA A 28 8.60 -1.60 4.91
C ALA A 28 9.65 -1.51 6.01
N GLN A 29 10.93 -1.79 5.69
CA GLN A 29 12.05 -1.66 6.63
C GLN A 29 12.29 -0.22 7.06
N LEU A 30 12.02 0.75 6.19
CA LEU A 30 12.11 2.17 6.50
C LEU A 30 10.93 2.68 7.35
N GLY A 31 9.89 1.84 7.57
CA GLY A 31 8.72 2.18 8.38
C GLY A 31 7.93 3.37 7.84
N LEU A 32 8.03 3.64 6.53
CA LEU A 32 7.55 4.89 5.95
C LEU A 32 6.03 4.85 5.73
N PRO A 33 5.28 5.84 6.23
CA PRO A 33 3.91 6.11 5.75
C PRO A 33 3.88 6.45 4.25
N CYS A 34 5.03 6.81 3.67
CA CYS A 34 5.17 7.10 2.25
C CYS A 34 4.76 5.96 1.32
N LEU A 35 4.77 4.68 1.74
CA LEU A 35 4.31 3.63 0.82
C LEU A 35 2.81 3.77 0.54
N CYS A 36 2.03 4.11 1.56
CA CYS A 36 0.60 4.34 1.41
C CYS A 36 0.31 5.68 0.70
N GLU A 37 1.06 6.73 1.02
CA GLU A 37 0.93 8.02 0.34
C GLU A 37 1.35 7.94 -1.13
N ALA A 38 2.45 7.27 -1.46
CA ALA A 38 2.89 7.07 -2.84
C ALA A 38 1.87 6.27 -3.66
N LEU A 39 1.23 5.28 -3.05
CA LEU A 39 0.17 4.50 -3.70
C LEU A 39 -1.12 5.32 -3.87
N HIS A 40 -1.43 6.19 -2.91
CA HIS A 40 -2.57 7.11 -2.98
C HIS A 40 -2.35 8.18 -4.05
N GLU A 41 -1.17 8.81 -4.09
CA GLU A 41 -0.79 9.77 -5.13
C GLU A 41 -0.78 9.10 -6.50
N ALA A 42 -0.29 7.86 -6.61
CA ALA A 42 -0.34 7.11 -7.86
C ALA A 42 -1.79 6.84 -8.32
N ALA A 43 -2.72 6.57 -7.40
CA ALA A 43 -4.14 6.44 -7.73
C ALA A 43 -4.75 7.78 -8.21
N PHE A 44 -4.26 8.91 -7.70
CA PHE A 44 -4.70 10.24 -8.11
C PHE A 44 -4.11 10.67 -9.46
N MET A 45 -2.92 10.17 -9.82
CA MET A 45 -2.23 10.44 -11.09
C MET A 45 -2.82 9.70 -12.30
N ASN A 46 -4.14 9.39 -12.30
CA ASN A 46 -4.84 8.66 -13.38
C ASN A 46 -4.24 7.28 -13.70
N VAL A 47 -3.41 6.73 -12.81
CA VAL A 47 -2.93 5.36 -12.92
C VAL A 47 -4.04 4.48 -12.39
N ASN A 48 -4.61 3.65 -13.25
CA ASN A 48 -5.73 2.77 -12.90
C ASN A 48 -5.22 1.67 -11.96
N LEU A 49 -5.17 1.97 -10.67
CA LEU A 49 -4.69 1.07 -9.63
C LEU A 49 -5.84 0.24 -9.05
N ASN A 50 -5.62 -1.06 -8.98
CA ASN A 50 -6.47 -1.95 -8.23
C ASN A 50 -6.04 -1.92 -6.76
N ILE A 51 -6.73 -1.11 -5.96
CA ILE A 51 -6.45 -0.93 -4.52
C ILE A 51 -6.46 -2.27 -3.76
N SER A 52 -7.27 -3.23 -4.17
CA SER A 52 -7.29 -4.57 -3.55
C SER A 52 -6.05 -5.41 -3.87
N ARG A 53 -5.43 -5.23 -5.03
CA ARG A 53 -4.13 -5.84 -5.36
C ARG A 53 -3.00 -5.11 -4.66
N ALA A 54 -3.06 -3.78 -4.64
CA ALA A 54 -2.08 -2.93 -3.98
C ALA A 54 -2.00 -3.21 -2.46
N ALA A 55 -3.15 -3.38 -1.79
CA ALA A 55 -3.23 -3.77 -0.37
C ALA A 55 -2.67 -5.18 -0.10
N ARG A 56 -2.71 -6.09 -1.08
CA ARG A 56 -2.16 -7.45 -0.98
C ARG A 56 -0.70 -7.54 -1.44
N LEU A 57 -0.11 -6.46 -1.94
CA LEU A 57 1.27 -6.46 -2.47
C LEU A 57 2.29 -6.91 -1.42
N ALA A 58 2.19 -6.36 -0.20
CA ALA A 58 3.04 -6.77 0.91
C ALA A 58 2.91 -8.27 1.23
N ALA A 59 1.68 -8.79 1.25
CA ALA A 59 1.42 -10.21 1.48
C ALA A 59 1.92 -11.09 0.32
N ALA A 60 1.77 -10.64 -0.92
CA ALA A 60 2.24 -11.34 -2.11
C ALA A 60 3.78 -11.42 -2.15
N CYS A 61 4.47 -10.39 -1.65
CA CYS A 61 5.92 -10.38 -1.49
C CYS A 61 6.41 -11.04 -0.20
N HIS A 62 5.53 -11.64 0.60
CA HIS A 62 5.85 -12.20 1.92
C HIS A 62 6.55 -11.21 2.87
N VAL A 63 6.30 -9.90 2.68
CA VAL A 63 6.86 -8.85 3.52
C VAL A 63 5.95 -8.67 4.73
N TYR A 64 6.52 -8.89 5.93
CA TYR A 64 5.83 -8.57 7.16
C TYR A 64 5.80 -7.06 7.36
N VAL A 65 4.64 -6.47 7.12
CA VAL A 65 4.39 -5.05 7.35
C VAL A 65 3.60 -4.93 8.66
N PRO A 66 4.12 -4.24 9.69
CA PRO A 66 3.38 -4.07 10.93
C PRO A 66 2.04 -3.34 10.65
N PRO A 67 0.97 -3.59 11.42
CA PRO A 67 -0.37 -3.05 11.16
C PRO A 67 -0.46 -1.51 11.23
N SER A 68 0.55 -0.82 11.76
CA SER A 68 0.67 0.63 11.66
C SER A 68 0.96 1.13 10.24
N THR A 69 1.46 0.24 9.37
CA THR A 69 1.82 0.48 7.98
C THR A 69 0.85 -0.19 7.00
N SER A 70 -0.21 -0.86 7.49
CA SER A 70 -1.31 -1.28 6.63
C SER A 70 -2.08 -0.06 6.17
N CYS A 71 -2.11 0.20 4.86
CA CYS A 71 -2.84 1.31 4.28
C CYS A 71 -4.32 1.17 4.63
N ASN A 72 -4.77 1.97 5.60
CA ASN A 72 -6.19 2.11 5.89
C ASN A 72 -6.76 3.01 4.80
N VAL A 73 -6.93 2.45 3.59
CA VAL A 73 -7.71 3.03 2.51
C VAL A 73 -9.17 3.00 2.96
N LYS A 74 -9.48 3.88 3.91
CA LYS A 74 -10.83 4.17 4.31
C LYS A 74 -11.47 4.79 3.07
N SER A 75 -12.13 3.96 2.26
CA SER A 75 -13.29 4.44 1.52
C SER A 75 -14.13 5.21 2.52
N GLU A 76 -14.53 6.42 2.17
CA GLU A 76 -15.38 7.30 2.97
C GLU A 76 -16.71 6.60 3.33
N VAL A 77 -16.66 5.69 4.30
CA VAL A 77 -17.74 5.21 5.15
C VAL A 77 -17.08 5.11 6.52
N GLY A 78 -17.38 6.11 7.34
CA GLY A 78 -16.60 6.51 8.49
C GLY A 78 -16.19 5.39 9.45
N GLN A 79 -14.93 5.45 9.89
CA GLN A 79 -14.53 4.95 11.19
C GLN A 79 -13.47 5.90 11.75
N GLU A 80 -13.98 6.68 12.68
CA GLU A 80 -13.35 7.57 13.62
C GLU A 80 -12.16 6.90 14.29
N SER A 81 -11.05 7.62 14.27
CA SER A 81 -9.83 7.31 15.00
C SER A 81 -10.10 7.43 16.50
N GLY A 82 -10.44 6.30 17.12
CA GLY A 82 -10.41 6.17 18.58
C GLY A 82 -8.98 6.12 19.12
N ARG A 83 -8.36 7.28 19.32
CA ARG A 83 -7.32 7.49 20.34
C ARG A 83 -7.50 8.88 20.96
N GLY A 84 -8.26 8.94 22.05
CA GLY A 84 -8.22 10.08 22.95
C GLY A 84 -6.93 10.08 23.76
N VAL A 85 -6.33 11.27 23.94
CA VAL A 85 -5.75 11.72 25.22
C VAL A 85 -5.54 13.24 25.16
N SER A 86 -6.19 13.95 26.10
CA SER A 86 -6.10 15.40 26.35
C SER A 86 -4.72 15.86 26.83
N SER A 87 -4.42 17.17 26.68
CA SER A 87 -3.67 18.09 27.60
C SER A 87 -3.26 19.35 26.80
N SER A 88 -3.37 20.61 27.21
CA SER A 88 -3.66 21.31 28.48
C SER A 88 -4.32 22.66 28.19
#